data_AF-A0A529KB92-F1
#
_entry.id   AF-A0A529KB92-F1
#
_cell.length_a   1.000
_cell.length_b   1.000
_cell.length_c   1.000
_cell.angle_alpha   90.00
_cell.angle_beta   90.00
_cell.angle_gamma   90.00
#
_symmetry.space_group_name_H-M   'P 1'
#
loop_
_entity.id
_entity.type
_entity.pdbx_description
1 polymer ?
#
loop_
_entity_poly.entity_id
_entity_poly.type
_entity_poly.pdbx_seq_one_letter_code
_entity_poly.pdbx_strand_id
1 'polypeptide(L)'
;SSTVTLAGFNRTFLDILNDFQEFGPLTTIDPEFKLRLYETFLRRSARQQKLGQFFTPRNVVRPMIRMARLDKLAEGAVVLDPAAGVGGFVLEPPLIVPSLANNTTFVSGQPKRRIRFIGVDVDANTHILAKANTLIHCAEMVRDPAITMDALNQLMAQTFVLMNSNETLGSLENPPSGSIDVILTNPPYVTKGSGVYKDEVKEAGIGGNGVDLRDYYDKSGLGVEALF
;
A
#
# COMPACT_ATOMS: atom_id res chain seq x y z
N SER A 1 -24.83 9.58 -24.74
CA SER A 1 -24.36 10.98 -24.72
C SER A 1 -24.90 11.62 -23.46
N SER A 2 -24.07 11.75 -22.43
CA SER A 2 -24.53 12.12 -21.09
C SER A 2 -24.55 13.64 -20.95
N THR A 3 -25.75 14.22 -20.95
CA THR A 3 -26.03 15.65 -20.75
C THR A 3 -25.87 16.04 -19.28
N VAL A 4 -24.64 16.05 -18.76
CA VAL A 4 -24.36 16.63 -17.44
C VAL A 4 -23.75 18.01 -17.67
N THR A 5 -24.46 19.05 -17.26
CA THR A 5 -24.00 20.44 -17.39
C THR A 5 -22.94 20.74 -16.32
N LEU A 6 -22.00 21.64 -16.63
CA LEU A 6 -20.95 22.08 -15.69
C LEU A 6 -21.53 22.57 -14.34
N ALA A 7 -22.73 23.15 -14.38
CA ALA A 7 -23.47 23.58 -13.19
C ALA A 7 -23.91 22.42 -12.28
N GLY A 8 -24.24 21.26 -12.83
CA GLY A 8 -24.60 20.06 -12.06
C GLY A 8 -23.40 19.45 -11.33
N PHE A 9 -22.23 19.40 -11.98
CA PHE A 9 -20.99 18.90 -11.38
C PHE A 9 -20.55 19.78 -10.20
N ASN A 10 -20.65 21.11 -10.37
CA ASN A 10 -20.32 22.07 -9.32
C ASN A 10 -21.24 21.94 -8.10
N ARG A 11 -22.52 21.62 -8.28
CA ARG A 11 -23.45 21.48 -7.15
C ARG A 11 -23.07 20.30 -6.26
N THR A 12 -22.88 19.10 -6.81
CA THR A 12 -22.51 17.93 -6.01
C THR A 12 -21.16 18.11 -5.33
N PHE A 13 -20.18 18.73 -6.00
CA PHE A 13 -18.90 19.04 -5.40
C PHE A 13 -19.02 20.01 -4.22
N LEU A 14 -19.82 21.08 -4.38
CA LEU A 14 -20.08 22.05 -3.31
C LEU A 14 -20.85 21.42 -2.15
N ASP A 15 -21.81 20.55 -2.43
CA ASP A 15 -22.55 19.82 -1.39
C ASP A 15 -21.59 18.96 -0.55
N ILE A 16 -20.66 18.23 -1.18
CA ILE A 16 -19.62 17.46 -0.48
C ILE A 16 -18.72 18.38 0.36
N LEU A 17 -18.31 19.54 -0.17
CA LEU A 17 -17.49 20.49 0.59
C LEU A 17 -18.25 21.04 1.80
N ASN A 18 -19.54 21.33 1.66
CA ASN A 18 -20.39 21.79 2.74
C ASN A 18 -20.55 20.70 3.81
N ASP A 19 -20.74 19.44 3.42
CA ASP A 19 -20.81 18.32 4.36
C ASP A 19 -19.51 18.21 5.18
N PHE A 20 -18.33 18.37 4.55
CA PHE A 20 -17.05 18.38 5.26
C PHE A 20 -16.90 19.60 6.19
N GLN A 21 -17.37 20.77 5.78
CA GLN A 21 -17.35 21.97 6.62
C GLN A 21 -18.27 21.83 7.83
N GLU A 22 -19.47 21.28 7.66
CA GLU A 22 -20.44 21.01 8.73
C GLU A 22 -19.93 19.94 9.69
N PHE A 23 -19.32 18.87 9.16
CA PHE A 23 -18.72 17.82 9.98
C PHE A 23 -17.58 18.35 10.86
N GLY A 24 -16.81 19.33 10.36
CA GLY A 24 -15.71 19.94 11.08
C GLY A 24 -14.39 19.16 10.96
N PRO A 25 -13.33 19.61 11.67
CA PRO A 25 -12.01 19.02 11.51
C PRO A 25 -11.93 17.63 12.14
N LEU A 26 -11.33 16.69 11.41
CA LEU A 26 -11.05 15.33 11.84
C LEU A 26 -9.87 15.33 12.86
N THR A 27 -10.13 15.76 14.09
CA THR A 27 -9.13 15.84 15.17
C THR A 27 -9.36 14.77 16.25
N THR A 28 -8.26 14.30 16.87
CA THR A 28 -8.31 13.37 18.02
C THR A 28 -9.09 12.09 17.69
N ILE A 29 -8.84 11.58 16.49
CA ILE A 29 -9.54 10.42 15.96
C ILE A 29 -8.97 9.17 16.63
N ASP A 30 -9.83 8.39 17.27
CA ASP A 30 -9.53 7.03 17.74
C ASP A 30 -8.79 6.25 16.62
N PRO A 31 -7.58 5.70 16.85
CA PRO A 31 -6.89 4.88 15.87
C PRO A 31 -7.77 3.77 15.28
N GLU A 32 -8.66 3.19 16.09
CA GLU A 32 -9.59 2.17 15.61
C GLU A 32 -10.70 2.78 14.73
N PHE A 33 -11.09 4.04 14.96
CA PHE A 33 -11.98 4.77 14.04
C PHE A 33 -11.32 5.02 12.68
N LYS A 34 -10.04 5.42 12.64
CA LYS A 34 -9.29 5.61 11.38
C LYS A 34 -9.32 4.35 10.53
N LEU A 35 -9.09 3.21 11.17
CA LEU A 35 -9.12 1.89 10.54
C LEU A 35 -10.53 1.51 10.07
N ARG A 36 -11.56 1.68 10.92
CA ARG A 36 -12.96 1.39 10.56
C ARG A 36 -13.47 2.28 9.42
N LEU A 37 -13.09 3.56 9.38
CA LEU A 37 -13.53 4.50 8.36
C LEU A 37 -13.06 4.06 6.98
N TYR A 38 -11.76 3.79 6.85
CA TYR A 38 -11.18 3.40 5.58
C TYR A 38 -11.67 2.01 5.14
N GLU A 39 -11.78 1.06 6.07
CA GLU A 39 -12.33 -0.27 5.78
C GLU A 39 -13.82 -0.20 5.38
N THR A 40 -14.63 0.64 6.02
CA THR A 40 -16.06 0.79 5.69
C THR A 40 -16.23 1.45 4.32
N PHE A 41 -15.45 2.49 4.03
CA PHE A 41 -15.43 3.16 2.74
C PHE A 41 -15.07 2.15 1.63
N LEU A 42 -13.95 1.44 1.79
CA LEU A 42 -13.50 0.47 0.81
C LEU A 42 -14.45 -0.72 0.65
N ARG A 43 -15.03 -1.24 1.73
CA ARG A 43 -16.01 -2.36 1.63
C ARG A 43 -17.27 -1.95 0.87
N ARG A 44 -17.76 -0.72 1.05
CA ARG A 44 -18.92 -0.21 0.30
C ARG A 44 -18.58 -0.04 -1.18
N SER A 45 -17.42 0.51 -1.49
CA SER A 45 -16.93 0.65 -2.88
C SER A 45 -16.61 -0.69 -3.54
N ALA A 46 -16.05 -1.65 -2.80
CA ALA A 46 -15.70 -3.00 -3.28
C ALA A 46 -16.92 -3.83 -3.70
N ARG A 47 -18.07 -3.67 -3.02
CA ARG A 47 -19.33 -4.29 -3.43
C ARG A 47 -19.84 -3.76 -4.77
N GLN A 48 -19.43 -2.56 -5.17
CA GLN A 48 -19.87 -1.91 -6.42
C GLN A 48 -18.85 -2.03 -7.56
N GLN A 49 -17.54 -2.17 -7.28
CA GLN A 49 -16.48 -2.00 -8.31
C GLN A 49 -15.40 -3.09 -8.38
N LYS A 50 -15.64 -4.35 -7.95
CA LYS A 50 -14.61 -5.44 -7.95
C LYS A 50 -13.32 -5.12 -7.17
N LEU A 51 -13.27 -4.03 -6.41
CA LEU A 51 -12.09 -3.63 -5.61
C LEU A 51 -11.75 -4.61 -4.46
N GLY A 52 -12.62 -5.59 -4.18
CA GLY A 52 -12.41 -6.56 -3.12
C GLY A 52 -11.17 -7.45 -3.31
N GLN A 53 -10.67 -7.57 -4.54
CA GLN A 53 -9.45 -8.33 -4.83
C GLN A 53 -8.16 -7.67 -4.30
N PHE A 54 -8.19 -6.37 -3.99
CA PHE A 54 -7.04 -5.59 -3.51
C PHE A 54 -7.04 -5.41 -1.99
N PHE A 55 -7.91 -6.14 -1.28
CA PHE A 55 -8.10 -5.98 0.16
C PHE A 55 -7.91 -7.30 0.90
N THR A 56 -6.96 -7.29 1.84
CA THR A 56 -6.81 -8.35 2.84
C THR A 56 -7.59 -7.95 4.10
N PRO A 57 -8.59 -8.75 4.54
CA PRO A 57 -9.34 -8.48 5.75
C PRO A 57 -8.47 -8.26 6.99
N ARG A 58 -8.82 -7.30 7.85
CA ARG A 58 -8.01 -6.96 9.04
C ARG A 58 -7.88 -8.09 10.05
N ASN A 59 -8.89 -8.95 10.13
CA ASN A 59 -8.86 -10.18 10.91
C ASN A 59 -7.87 -11.23 10.35
N VAL A 60 -7.33 -11.04 9.14
CA VAL A 60 -6.22 -11.81 8.57
C VAL A 60 -4.89 -11.06 8.72
N VAL A 61 -4.87 -9.76 8.39
CA VAL A 61 -3.67 -8.91 8.47
C VAL A 61 -3.08 -8.87 9.87
N ARG A 62 -3.90 -8.62 10.91
CA ARG A 62 -3.42 -8.46 12.29
C ARG A 62 -2.76 -9.73 12.85
N PRO A 63 -3.35 -10.94 12.72
CA PRO A 63 -2.67 -12.18 13.09
C PRO A 63 -1.33 -12.40 12.38
N MET A 64 -1.26 -12.17 11.05
CA MET A 64 -0.03 -12.34 10.29
C MET A 64 1.08 -11.41 10.78
N ILE A 65 0.78 -10.13 11.04
CA ILE A 65 1.75 -9.18 11.61
C ILE A 65 2.24 -9.63 13.00
N ARG A 66 1.34 -10.16 13.85
CA ARG A 66 1.72 -10.68 15.18
C ARG A 66 2.67 -11.87 15.08
N MET A 67 2.42 -12.76 14.12
CA MET A 67 3.27 -13.92 13.85
C MET A 67 4.64 -13.54 13.28
N ALA A 68 4.72 -12.43 12.53
CA ALA A 68 5.95 -11.96 11.90
C ALA A 68 7.01 -11.43 12.87
N ARG A 69 6.66 -11.22 14.16
CA ARG A 69 7.61 -10.79 15.21
C ARG A 69 8.47 -9.58 14.83
N LEU A 70 7.83 -8.59 14.21
CA LEU A 70 8.50 -7.36 13.75
C LEU A 70 9.18 -6.58 14.90
N ASP A 71 8.78 -6.83 16.16
CA ASP A 71 9.42 -6.30 17.36
C ASP A 71 10.90 -6.67 17.48
N LYS A 72 11.30 -7.80 16.88
CA LYS A 72 12.66 -8.35 16.94
C LYS A 72 13.58 -7.88 15.83
N LEU A 73 13.06 -7.13 14.85
CA LEU A 73 13.87 -6.63 13.76
C LEU A 73 14.79 -5.49 14.22
N ALA A 74 16.00 -5.48 13.65
CA ALA A 74 17.00 -4.45 13.86
C ALA A 74 16.57 -3.10 13.24
N GLU A 75 17.18 -2.01 13.68
CA GLU A 75 17.03 -0.72 12.99
C GLU A 75 17.58 -0.81 11.56
N GLY A 76 16.86 -0.23 10.60
CA GLY A 76 17.20 -0.28 9.19
C GLY A 76 16.59 -1.46 8.43
N ALA A 77 15.98 -2.43 9.13
CA ALA A 77 15.32 -3.58 8.53
C ALA A 77 14.23 -3.17 7.52
N VAL A 78 14.01 -4.02 6.53
CA VAL A 78 13.07 -3.82 5.43
C VAL A 78 11.97 -4.87 5.48
N VAL A 79 10.73 -4.40 5.51
CA VAL A 79 9.53 -5.21 5.37
C VAL A 79 8.88 -4.85 4.05
N LEU A 80 8.68 -5.85 3.18
CA LEU A 80 8.15 -5.67 1.84
C LEU A 80 6.75 -6.32 1.72
N ASP A 81 5.84 -5.62 1.08
CA ASP A 81 4.61 -6.17 0.51
C ASP A 81 4.63 -5.93 -1.00
N PRO A 82 4.99 -6.92 -1.83
CA PRO A 82 5.09 -6.76 -3.28
C PRO A 82 3.73 -6.67 -4.00
N ALA A 83 2.62 -6.82 -3.28
CA ALA A 83 1.25 -6.72 -3.78
C ALA A 83 0.37 -6.00 -2.74
N ALA A 84 0.74 -4.76 -2.44
CA ALA A 84 0.33 -4.06 -1.24
C ALA A 84 -1.16 -3.68 -1.19
N GLY A 85 -1.81 -3.61 -2.35
CA GLY A 85 -3.17 -3.11 -2.45
C GLY A 85 -3.25 -1.72 -1.81
N VAL A 86 -4.20 -1.58 -0.88
CA VAL A 86 -4.40 -0.32 -0.13
C VAL A 86 -3.47 -0.14 1.08
N GLY A 87 -2.36 -0.89 1.14
CA GLY A 87 -1.31 -0.76 2.14
C GLY A 87 -1.57 -1.50 3.45
N GLY A 88 -2.28 -2.61 3.39
CA GLY A 88 -2.77 -3.32 4.58
C GLY A 88 -1.65 -3.78 5.52
N PHE A 89 -0.66 -4.48 4.99
CA PHE A 89 0.50 -4.99 5.74
C PHE A 89 1.57 -3.94 6.03
N VAL A 90 1.52 -2.81 5.32
CA VAL A 90 2.51 -1.72 5.42
C VAL A 90 2.13 -0.69 6.48
N LEU A 91 0.83 -0.38 6.62
CA LEU A 91 0.33 0.71 7.49
C LEU A 91 -0.17 0.26 8.86
N GLU A 92 -0.55 -1.01 9.02
CA GLU A 92 -1.00 -1.57 10.31
C GLU A 92 0.10 -1.82 11.34
N PRO A 93 1.34 -2.22 10.99
CA PRO A 93 2.34 -2.60 11.99
C PRO A 93 2.58 -1.55 13.10
N PRO A 94 2.71 -0.24 12.79
CA PRO A 94 2.84 0.80 13.83
C PRO A 94 1.65 0.89 14.78
N LEU A 95 0.45 0.50 14.35
CA LEU A 95 -0.76 0.59 15.17
C LEU A 95 -0.91 -0.58 16.15
N ILE A 96 -0.46 -1.76 15.78
CA ILE A 96 -0.71 -2.99 16.56
C ILE A 96 0.54 -3.60 17.21
N VAL A 97 1.74 -3.16 16.84
CA VAL A 97 3.00 -3.57 17.46
C VAL A 97 3.51 -2.42 18.33
N PRO A 98 3.44 -2.51 19.67
CA PRO A 98 3.77 -1.38 20.55
C PRO A 98 5.17 -0.78 20.33
N SER A 99 6.17 -1.61 20.03
CA SER A 99 7.54 -1.17 19.76
C SER A 99 7.70 -0.37 18.45
N LEU A 100 6.65 -0.31 17.62
CA LEU A 100 6.60 0.38 16.34
C LEU A 100 5.65 1.59 16.36
N ALA A 101 5.03 1.92 17.49
CA ALA A 101 4.10 3.06 17.59
C ALA A 101 4.71 4.39 17.10
N ASN A 102 6.01 4.59 17.37
CA ASN A 102 6.79 5.75 16.93
C ASN A 102 7.80 5.36 15.84
N ASN A 103 7.43 4.44 14.94
CA ASN A 103 8.34 3.95 13.89
C ASN A 103 8.81 5.07 12.96
N THR A 104 7.98 6.11 12.75
CA THR A 104 8.25 7.24 11.87
C THR A 104 8.40 8.53 12.67
N THR A 105 9.49 9.26 12.41
CA THR A 105 9.77 10.60 12.94
C THR A 105 10.27 11.48 11.80
N PHE A 106 10.35 12.79 12.02
CA PHE A 106 10.87 13.74 11.03
C PHE A 106 12.08 14.47 11.61
N VAL A 107 13.18 14.46 10.87
CA VAL A 107 14.44 15.13 11.25
C VAL A 107 14.89 15.97 10.07
N SER A 108 15.09 17.27 10.28
CA SER A 108 15.52 18.21 9.24
C SER A 108 14.65 18.16 7.96
N GLY A 109 13.33 18.03 8.13
CA GLY A 109 12.38 17.96 7.01
C GLY A 109 12.38 16.63 6.25
N GLN A 110 13.03 15.59 6.76
CA GLN A 110 13.10 14.25 6.13
C GLN A 110 12.49 13.19 7.05
N PRO A 111 11.72 12.22 6.52
CA PRO A 111 11.20 11.12 7.33
C PRO A 111 12.33 10.15 7.71
N LYS A 112 12.48 9.90 9.02
CA LYS A 112 13.34 8.84 9.57
C LYS A 112 12.47 7.70 10.09
N ARG A 113 12.81 6.48 9.69
CA ARG A 113 12.07 5.26 10.08
C ARG A 113 13.00 4.25 10.75
N ARG A 114 12.55 3.64 11.84
CA ARG A 114 13.29 2.52 12.47
C ARG A 114 13.25 1.29 11.56
N ILE A 115 12.07 0.90 11.11
CA ILE A 115 11.83 -0.16 10.12
C ILE A 115 11.25 0.48 8.86
N ARG A 116 11.79 0.09 7.70
CA ARG A 116 11.31 0.54 6.40
C ARG A 116 10.23 -0.42 5.90
N PHE A 117 8.98 0.04 5.92
CA PHE A 117 7.88 -0.66 5.28
C PHE A 117 7.73 -0.16 3.85
N ILE A 118 7.73 -1.08 2.89
CA ILE A 118 7.63 -0.80 1.46
C ILE A 118 6.47 -1.63 0.90
N GLY A 119 5.50 -0.96 0.32
CA GLY A 119 4.42 -1.56 -0.46
C GLY A 119 4.60 -1.30 -1.93
N VAL A 120 4.40 -2.31 -2.76
CA VAL A 120 4.42 -2.20 -4.22
C VAL A 120 3.08 -2.60 -4.78
N ASP A 121 2.57 -1.87 -5.75
CA ASP A 121 1.39 -2.25 -6.51
C ASP A 121 1.57 -1.88 -8.00
N VAL A 122 0.78 -2.52 -8.86
CA VAL A 122 0.75 -2.29 -10.31
C VAL A 122 -0.39 -1.37 -10.70
N ASP A 123 -1.50 -1.36 -9.94
CA ASP A 123 -2.66 -0.54 -10.25
C ASP A 123 -2.53 0.86 -9.66
N ALA A 124 -2.55 1.87 -10.54
CA ALA A 124 -2.38 3.26 -10.15
C ALA A 124 -3.49 3.77 -9.21
N ASN A 125 -4.73 3.31 -9.38
CA ASN A 125 -5.85 3.74 -8.52
C ASN A 125 -5.67 3.21 -7.10
N THR A 126 -5.29 1.94 -6.98
CA THR A 126 -5.01 1.26 -5.71
C THR A 126 -3.81 1.88 -5.01
N HIS A 127 -2.77 2.24 -5.76
CA HIS A 127 -1.63 3.01 -5.25
C HIS A 127 -2.03 4.39 -4.68
N ILE A 128 -2.91 5.13 -5.38
CA ILE A 128 -3.45 6.41 -4.88
C ILE A 128 -4.24 6.18 -3.59
N LEU A 129 -5.06 5.12 -3.54
CA LEU A 129 -5.81 4.75 -2.35
C LEU A 129 -4.86 4.43 -1.18
N ALA A 130 -3.78 3.68 -1.39
CA ALA A 130 -2.78 3.38 -0.36
C ALA A 130 -2.11 4.65 0.20
N LYS A 131 -1.77 5.61 -0.67
CA LYS A 131 -1.25 6.92 -0.25
C LYS A 131 -2.28 7.74 0.53
N ALA A 132 -3.54 7.76 0.08
CA ALA A 132 -4.62 8.41 0.83
C ALA A 132 -4.81 7.76 2.22
N ASN A 133 -4.70 6.43 2.30
CA ASN A 133 -4.74 5.69 3.57
C ASN A 133 -3.58 6.11 4.49
N THR A 134 -2.39 6.30 3.93
CA THR A 134 -1.21 6.79 4.68
C THR A 134 -1.49 8.12 5.38
N LEU A 135 -2.17 9.06 4.69
CA LEU A 135 -2.52 10.36 5.27
C LEU A 135 -3.49 10.22 6.45
N ILE A 136 -4.44 9.28 6.38
CA ILE A 136 -5.36 9.00 7.50
C ILE A 136 -4.58 8.45 8.69
N HIS A 137 -3.68 7.48 8.45
CA HIS A 137 -2.80 6.92 9.48
C HIS A 137 -1.89 8.00 10.10
N CYS A 138 -1.41 8.94 9.28
CA CYS A 138 -0.53 10.04 9.68
C CYS A 138 -1.29 11.31 10.09
N ALA A 139 -2.62 11.27 10.30
CA ALA A 139 -3.42 12.48 10.52
C ALA A 139 -2.96 13.34 11.72
N GLU A 140 -2.28 12.76 12.71
CA GLU A 140 -1.63 13.52 13.78
C GLU A 140 -0.39 14.28 13.27
N MET A 141 0.44 13.61 12.46
CA MET A 141 1.64 14.19 11.86
C MET A 141 1.29 15.32 10.89
N VAL A 142 0.20 15.19 10.12
CA VAL A 142 -0.28 16.25 9.22
C VAL A 142 -0.64 17.53 9.97
N ARG A 143 -0.99 17.43 11.26
CA ARG A 143 -1.35 18.60 12.09
C ARG A 143 -0.15 19.24 12.79
N ASP A 144 1.00 18.57 12.81
CA ASP A 144 2.20 19.12 13.43
C ASP A 144 2.78 20.21 12.52
N PRO A 145 2.82 21.49 12.93
CA PRO A 145 3.37 22.56 12.11
C PRO A 145 4.87 22.41 11.81
N ALA A 146 5.59 21.55 12.54
CA ALA A 146 6.98 21.21 12.25
C ALA A 146 7.13 20.24 11.06
N ILE A 147 6.05 19.57 10.65
CA ILE A 147 6.06 18.58 9.58
C ILE A 147 5.55 19.23 8.28
N THR A 148 6.46 19.38 7.32
CA THR A 148 6.14 19.96 6.00
C THR A 148 5.41 18.97 5.08
N MET A 149 4.67 19.49 4.11
CA MET A 149 4.05 18.69 3.06
C MET A 149 5.08 17.91 2.23
N ASP A 150 6.26 18.49 1.98
CA ASP A 150 7.33 17.82 1.24
C ASP A 150 7.84 16.58 2.00
N ALA A 151 7.98 16.69 3.32
CA ALA A 151 8.38 15.57 4.17
C ALA A 151 7.34 14.43 4.16
N LEU A 152 6.05 14.77 4.20
CA LEU A 152 4.96 13.79 4.08
C LEU A 152 4.91 13.15 2.70
N ASN A 153 5.11 13.93 1.64
CA ASN A 153 5.17 13.42 0.28
C ASN A 153 6.34 12.44 0.11
N GLN A 154 7.51 12.77 0.65
CA GLN A 154 8.66 11.87 0.69
C GLN A 154 8.36 10.59 1.47
N LEU A 155 7.71 10.69 2.64
CA LEU A 155 7.29 9.50 3.40
C LEU A 155 6.42 8.58 2.55
N MET A 156 5.39 9.12 1.89
CA MET A 156 4.49 8.35 1.03
C MET A 156 5.22 7.75 -0.19
N ALA A 157 6.11 8.52 -0.83
CA ALA A 157 6.90 8.06 -1.98
C ALA A 157 7.90 6.95 -1.60
N GLN A 158 8.46 7.00 -0.39
CA GLN A 158 9.35 5.95 0.12
C GLN A 158 8.61 4.76 0.76
N THR A 159 7.28 4.83 0.91
CA THR A 159 6.46 3.78 1.51
C THR A 159 5.70 3.01 0.44
N PHE A 160 5.21 3.68 -0.61
CA PHE A 160 4.48 3.06 -1.71
C PHE A 160 5.16 3.33 -3.05
N VAL A 161 5.45 2.26 -3.78
CA VAL A 161 6.06 2.27 -5.11
C VAL A 161 5.07 1.74 -6.12
N LEU A 162 4.87 2.45 -7.21
CA LEU A 162 4.09 1.98 -8.35
C LEU A 162 5.03 1.31 -9.34
N MET A 163 4.78 0.04 -9.66
CA MET A 163 5.51 -0.70 -10.69
C MET A 163 4.52 -1.17 -11.75
N ASN A 164 4.34 -0.34 -12.77
CA ASN A 164 3.37 -0.57 -13.84
C ASN A 164 3.99 -0.45 -15.24
N SER A 165 5.32 -0.52 -15.34
CA SER A 165 6.04 -0.65 -16.62
C SER A 165 5.61 -1.90 -17.37
N ASN A 166 5.43 -3.00 -16.64
CA ASN A 166 4.79 -4.21 -17.12
C ASN A 166 3.54 -4.48 -16.28
N GLU A 167 2.34 -4.26 -16.83
CA GLU A 167 1.07 -4.44 -16.10
C GLU A 167 0.79 -5.90 -15.73
N THR A 168 1.41 -6.86 -16.43
CA THR A 168 1.30 -8.29 -16.12
C THR A 168 2.21 -8.67 -14.95
N LEU A 169 3.50 -8.33 -15.01
CA LEU A 169 4.46 -8.70 -13.98
C LEU A 169 4.37 -7.81 -12.73
N GLY A 170 4.12 -6.53 -12.90
CA GLY A 170 4.13 -5.54 -11.83
C GLY A 170 5.45 -5.57 -11.06
N SER A 171 5.39 -5.88 -9.76
CA SER A 171 6.57 -6.01 -8.90
C SER A 171 7.49 -7.17 -9.28
N LEU A 172 6.97 -8.19 -9.98
CA LEU A 172 7.76 -9.34 -10.41
C LEU A 172 8.80 -9.00 -11.48
N GLU A 173 8.64 -7.86 -12.17
CA GLU A 173 9.62 -7.34 -13.14
C GLU A 173 10.92 -6.91 -12.44
N ASN A 174 10.84 -6.55 -11.15
CA ASN A 174 11.97 -6.07 -10.37
C ASN A 174 12.05 -6.85 -9.05
N PRO A 175 12.34 -8.17 -9.11
CA PRO A 175 12.41 -8.99 -7.91
C PRO A 175 13.47 -8.43 -6.96
N PRO A 176 13.25 -8.46 -5.64
CA PRO A 176 14.20 -7.91 -4.69
C PRO A 176 15.58 -8.58 -4.82
N SER A 177 16.60 -7.80 -5.17
CA SER A 177 18.00 -8.21 -5.22
C SER A 177 18.74 -7.68 -3.99
N GLY A 178 18.67 -8.40 -2.88
CA GLY A 178 19.28 -8.01 -1.60
C GLY A 178 18.54 -8.53 -0.37
N SER A 179 18.86 -7.98 0.80
CA SER A 179 18.25 -8.39 2.07
C SER A 179 16.90 -7.69 2.29
N ILE A 180 15.81 -8.38 1.98
CA ILE A 180 14.50 -8.12 2.59
C ILE A 180 14.43 -8.98 3.85
N ASP A 181 14.14 -8.37 5.00
CA ASP A 181 14.10 -9.10 6.27
C ASP A 181 12.79 -9.87 6.44
N VAL A 182 11.67 -9.30 5.99
CA VAL A 182 10.35 -9.92 6.07
C VAL A 182 9.51 -9.55 4.84
N ILE A 183 8.83 -10.53 4.25
CA ILE A 183 7.77 -10.31 3.28
C ILE A 183 6.42 -10.58 3.95
N LEU A 184 5.51 -9.63 3.87
CA LEU A 184 4.11 -9.77 4.33
C LEU A 184 3.20 -9.37 3.19
N THR A 185 2.50 -10.34 2.61
CA THR A 185 1.76 -10.10 1.39
C THR A 185 0.55 -11.00 1.25
N ASN A 186 -0.40 -10.56 0.43
CA ASN A 186 -1.52 -11.35 -0.06
C ASN A 186 -1.58 -11.18 -1.58
N PRO A 187 -0.82 -12.00 -2.33
CA PRO A 187 -0.66 -11.81 -3.76
C PRO A 187 -1.97 -12.09 -4.51
N PRO A 188 -2.10 -11.60 -5.75
CA PRO A 188 -3.31 -11.81 -6.55
C PRO A 188 -3.57 -13.30 -6.79
N TYR A 189 -4.81 -13.74 -6.55
CA TYR A 189 -5.23 -15.11 -6.82
C TYR A 189 -5.64 -15.27 -8.29
N VAL A 190 -4.78 -15.85 -9.12
CA VAL A 190 -5.13 -16.19 -10.51
C VAL A 190 -4.97 -17.69 -10.74
N THR A 191 -6.09 -18.42 -10.73
CA THR A 191 -6.11 -19.89 -10.85
C THR A 191 -6.04 -20.42 -12.30
N LYS A 192 -6.21 -19.56 -13.31
CA LYS A 192 -6.18 -19.94 -14.74
C LYS A 192 -5.17 -19.16 -15.60
N GLY A 193 -4.18 -18.51 -14.98
CA GLY A 193 -3.31 -17.55 -15.68
C GLY A 193 -1.83 -17.62 -15.35
N SER A 194 -1.33 -18.59 -14.57
CA SER A 194 0.11 -18.66 -14.25
C SER A 194 1.00 -18.86 -15.47
N GLY A 195 0.46 -19.44 -16.56
CA GLY A 195 1.15 -19.51 -17.85
C GLY A 195 1.49 -18.13 -18.42
N VAL A 196 0.57 -17.16 -18.30
CA VAL A 196 0.77 -15.79 -18.79
C VAL A 196 1.96 -15.13 -18.09
N TYR A 197 2.06 -15.26 -16.75
CA TYR A 197 3.21 -14.74 -16.00
C TYR A 197 4.52 -15.41 -16.41
N LYS A 198 4.51 -16.73 -16.65
CA LYS A 198 5.72 -17.45 -17.07
C LYS A 198 6.17 -17.08 -18.48
N ASP A 199 5.24 -16.88 -19.39
CA ASP A 199 5.54 -16.45 -20.76
C ASP A 199 6.06 -15.01 -20.75
N GLU A 200 5.45 -14.14 -19.96
CA GLU A 200 5.88 -12.76 -19.77
C GLU A 200 7.28 -12.66 -19.12
N VAL A 201 7.57 -13.48 -18.10
CA VAL A 201 8.92 -13.57 -17.50
C VAL A 201 9.97 -13.94 -18.54
N LYS A 202 9.65 -14.88 -19.45
CA LYS A 202 10.57 -15.29 -20.53
C LYS A 202 10.77 -14.18 -21.56
N GLU A 203 9.70 -13.46 -21.90
CA GLU A 203 9.73 -12.38 -22.88
C GLU A 203 10.48 -11.16 -22.34
N ALA A 204 10.22 -10.75 -21.10
CA ALA A 204 10.91 -9.65 -20.43
C ALA A 204 12.42 -9.94 -20.30
N GLY A 205 12.79 -11.18 -19.94
CA GLY A 205 14.18 -11.61 -19.84
C GLY A 205 14.92 -10.98 -18.67
N ILE A 206 15.41 -9.74 -18.84
CA ILE A 206 16.13 -8.99 -17.80
C ILE A 206 15.21 -7.93 -17.22
N GLY A 207 15.00 -7.98 -15.90
CA GLY A 207 14.21 -7.00 -15.17
C GLY A 207 14.85 -5.62 -15.14
N GLY A 208 14.07 -4.60 -14.78
CA GLY A 208 14.54 -3.21 -14.69
C GLY A 208 15.67 -2.99 -13.68
N ASN A 209 15.85 -3.92 -12.74
CA ASN A 209 16.95 -3.95 -11.77
C ASN A 209 18.17 -4.79 -12.22
N GLY A 210 18.18 -5.28 -13.46
CA GLY A 210 19.29 -6.05 -14.04
C GLY A 210 19.30 -7.54 -13.68
N VAL A 211 18.28 -8.04 -12.98
CA VAL A 211 18.15 -9.47 -12.65
C VAL A 211 17.59 -10.23 -13.84
N ASP A 212 18.17 -11.39 -14.17
CA ASP A 212 17.56 -12.31 -15.13
C ASP A 212 16.34 -12.99 -14.48
N LEU A 213 15.15 -12.62 -14.96
CA LEU A 213 13.89 -13.08 -14.38
C LEU A 213 13.68 -14.58 -14.60
N ARG A 214 14.23 -15.12 -15.69
CA ARG A 214 14.10 -16.55 -16.01
C ARG A 214 14.83 -17.38 -14.98
N ASP A 215 16.08 -16.99 -14.68
CA ASP A 215 16.90 -17.66 -13.67
C ASP A 215 16.32 -17.48 -12.26
N TYR A 216 15.77 -16.30 -11.97
CA TYR A 216 15.20 -15.98 -10.66
C TYR A 216 13.94 -16.82 -10.36
N TYR A 217 13.04 -16.97 -11.34
CA TYR A 217 11.75 -17.66 -11.15
C TYR A 217 11.73 -19.13 -11.60
N ASP A 218 12.82 -19.67 -12.14
CA ASP A 218 12.89 -21.07 -12.62
C ASP A 218 12.51 -22.10 -11.53
N LYS A 219 12.77 -21.77 -10.26
CA LYS A 219 12.51 -22.64 -9.10
C LYS A 219 11.19 -22.37 -8.40
N SER A 220 10.38 -21.44 -8.89
CA SER A 220 9.10 -21.09 -8.26
C SER A 220 8.07 -22.20 -8.41
N GLY A 221 7.11 -22.24 -7.48
CA GLY A 221 5.97 -23.16 -7.49
C GLY A 221 5.03 -22.96 -8.70
N LEU A 222 3.94 -23.73 -8.72
CA LEU A 222 3.02 -23.76 -9.87
C LEU A 222 2.05 -22.56 -9.96
N GLY A 223 1.74 -21.93 -8.82
CA GLY A 223 0.82 -20.80 -8.73
C GLY A 223 1.51 -19.44 -8.82
N VAL A 224 0.72 -18.39 -9.12
CA VAL A 224 1.19 -17.00 -9.19
C VAL A 224 1.74 -16.56 -7.84
N GLU A 225 1.15 -17.04 -6.74
CA GLU A 225 1.60 -16.79 -5.38
C GLU A 225 3.03 -17.26 -5.10
N ALA A 226 3.57 -18.20 -5.88
CA ALA A 226 4.93 -18.69 -5.72
C ALA A 226 5.99 -17.81 -6.40
N LEU A 227 5.55 -16.75 -7.10
CA LEU A 227 6.42 -15.75 -7.71
C LEU A 227 6.67 -14.54 -6.77
N PHE A 228 5.79 -14.33 -5.79
CA PHE A 228 5.85 -13.22 -4.82
C PHE A 228 6.52 -13.64 -3.51
#